data_AF-G5LR36-F1
#
_entry.id   AF-G5LR36-F1
#
_cell.length_a   1.000
_cell.length_b   1.000
_cell.length_c   1.000
_cell.angle_alpha   90.00
_cell.angle_beta   90.00
_cell.angle_gamma   90.00
#
_symmetry.space_group_name_H-M   'P 1'
#
loop_
_entity.id
_entity.type
_entity.pdbx_description
1 polymer ?
#
loop_
_entity_poly.entity_id
_entity_poly.type
_entity_poly.pdbx_seq_one_letter_code
_entity_poly.pdbx_strand_id
1 'polypeptide(L)'
;MRRGIRQLLELDPAFHVVAEAGDGASAIDLANRIEPDLILLDLNMKGLSGLDTLNALRRDGVTAQIIILTVSDSASDIYALIDAGAA
;
A
#
# COMPACT_ATOMS: atom_id res chain seq x y z
N MET A 1 1.71 -7.62 -12.33
CA MET A 1 2.62 -6.85 -11.46
C MET A 1 2.84 -7.52 -10.10
N ARG A 2 1.79 -7.79 -9.30
CA ARG A 2 1.89 -8.42 -7.95
C ARG A 2 2.81 -9.63 -7.82
N ARG A 3 2.69 -10.65 -8.70
CA ARG A 3 3.59 -11.84 -8.67
C ARG A 3 5.07 -11.49 -8.78
N GLY A 4 5.43 -10.53 -9.63
CA GLY A 4 6.83 -10.14 -9.84
C GLY A 4 7.42 -9.41 -8.63
N ILE A 5 6.63 -8.53 -8.01
CA ILE A 5 7.05 -7.83 -6.79
C ILE A 5 7.17 -8.81 -5.63
N ARG A 6 6.20 -9.72 -5.47
CA ARG A 6 6.27 -10.77 -4.44
C ARG A 6 7.55 -11.58 -4.57
N GLN A 7 7.82 -12.10 -5.77
CA GLN A 7 9.04 -12.88 -6.01
C GLN A 7 10.30 -12.07 -5.70
N LEU A 8 10.35 -10.79 -6.05
CA LEU A 8 11.48 -9.92 -5.75
C LEU A 8 11.67 -9.72 -4.25
N LEU A 9 10.59 -9.49 -3.50
CA LEU A 9 10.64 -9.34 -2.04
C LEU A 9 11.05 -10.65 -1.36
N GLU A 10 10.57 -11.79 -1.85
CA GLU A 10 10.91 -13.12 -1.30
C GLU A 10 12.38 -13.53 -1.54
N LEU A 11 13.12 -12.82 -2.42
CA LEU A 11 14.56 -13.04 -2.59
C LEU A 11 15.40 -12.48 -1.44
N ASP A 12 14.87 -11.49 -0.70
CA ASP A 12 15.54 -10.89 0.45
C ASP A 12 14.89 -11.42 1.74
N PRO A 13 15.64 -12.14 2.60
CA PRO A 13 15.10 -12.70 3.84
C PRO A 13 14.64 -11.63 4.84
N ALA A 14 14.96 -10.36 4.64
CA ALA A 14 14.43 -9.25 5.44
C ALA A 14 12.93 -9.02 5.24
N PHE A 15 12.36 -9.48 4.12
CA PHE A 15 10.94 -9.33 3.82
C PHE A 15 10.19 -10.66 3.90
N HIS A 16 9.03 -10.62 4.54
CA HIS A 16 8.08 -11.73 4.56
C HIS A 16 6.72 -11.25 4.04
N VAL A 17 6.31 -11.73 2.87
CA VAL A 17 5.02 -11.34 2.27
C VAL A 17 3.87 -12.08 2.94
N VAL A 18 3.26 -11.41 3.92
CA VAL A 18 2.17 -11.97 4.76
C VAL A 18 0.80 -11.96 4.08
N ALA A 19 0.54 -11.06 3.13
CA ALA A 19 -0.74 -10.97 2.42
C ALA A 19 -0.62 -10.25 1.07
N GLU A 20 -1.62 -10.44 0.22
CA GLU A 20 -1.79 -9.73 -1.04
C GLU A 20 -3.25 -9.29 -1.21
N ALA A 21 -3.46 -8.03 -1.58
CA ALA A 21 -4.79 -7.47 -1.87
C ALA A 21 -5.00 -7.23 -3.37
N GLY A 22 -6.25 -7.33 -3.82
CA GLY A 22 -6.63 -7.10 -5.22
C GLY A 22 -7.12 -5.68 -5.51
N ASP A 23 -7.60 -4.99 -4.47
CA ASP A 23 -8.28 -3.70 -4.48
C ASP A 23 -8.14 -3.03 -3.10
N GLY A 24 -8.51 -1.75 -2.99
CA GLY A 24 -8.33 -0.98 -1.76
C GLY A 24 -9.17 -1.51 -0.58
N ALA A 25 -10.37 -2.03 -0.83
CA ALA A 25 -11.23 -2.56 0.23
C ALA A 25 -10.63 -3.82 0.86
N SER A 26 -10.19 -4.77 0.04
CA SER A 26 -9.48 -5.96 0.53
C SER A 26 -8.16 -5.63 1.21
N ALA A 27 -7.47 -4.56 0.77
CA ALA A 27 -6.25 -4.10 1.42
C ALA A 27 -6.50 -3.59 2.85
N ILE A 28 -7.56 -2.80 3.05
CA ILE A 28 -7.97 -2.28 4.36
C ILE A 28 -8.35 -3.43 5.29
N ASP A 29 -9.21 -4.35 4.82
CA ASP A 29 -9.64 -5.51 5.60
C ASP A 29 -8.47 -6.40 6.03
N LEU A 30 -7.51 -6.62 5.14
CA LEU A 30 -6.32 -7.41 5.43
C LEU A 30 -5.40 -6.70 6.42
N ALA A 31 -5.10 -5.41 6.19
CA ALA A 31 -4.21 -4.65 7.06
C ALA A 31 -4.70 -4.62 8.51
N ASN A 32 -6.00 -4.43 8.73
CA ASN A 32 -6.61 -4.45 10.06
C ASN A 32 -6.55 -5.83 10.74
N ARG A 33 -6.47 -6.92 9.97
CA ARG A 33 -6.45 -8.29 10.52
C ARG A 33 -5.05 -8.82 10.79
N ILE A 34 -4.10 -8.45 9.95
CA ILE A 34 -2.75 -9.02 9.96
C ILE A 34 -1.71 -8.10 10.58
N GLU A 35 -2.06 -6.82 10.81
CA GLU A 35 -1.21 -5.81 11.44
C GLU A 35 0.22 -5.78 10.85
N PRO A 36 0.38 -5.53 9.54
CA PRO A 36 1.68 -5.63 8.90
C PRO A 36 2.59 -4.46 9.32
N ASP A 37 3.91 -4.68 9.31
CA ASP A 37 4.87 -3.61 9.55
C ASP A 37 4.95 -2.62 8.36
N LEU A 38 4.75 -3.13 7.15
CA LEU A 38 4.88 -2.38 5.90
C LEU A 38 3.81 -2.78 4.89
N ILE A 39 3.26 -1.79 4.18
CA ILE A 39 2.32 -1.95 3.08
C ILE A 39 2.93 -1.30 1.84
N LEU A 40 3.05 -2.07 0.76
CA LEU A 40 3.33 -1.52 -0.56
C LEU A 40 1.99 -1.31 -1.29
N LEU A 41 1.63 -0.06 -1.54
CA LEU A 41 0.33 0.33 -2.09
C LEU A 41 0.47 0.90 -3.50
N ASP A 42 -0.20 0.28 -4.48
CA ASP A 42 -0.25 0.76 -5.86
C ASP A 42 -1.33 1.85 -6.01
N LEU A 43 -1.00 2.98 -6.62
CA LEU A 43 -2.00 4.03 -6.90
C LEU A 43 -2.96 3.67 -8.03
N ASN A 44 -2.57 2.78 -8.94
CA ASN A 44 -3.30 2.44 -10.15
C ASN A 44 -4.22 1.21 -9.96
N MET A 45 -4.78 1.05 -8.77
CA MET A 45 -5.70 -0.04 -8.46
C MET A 45 -7.11 0.24 -9.01
N LYS A 46 -7.80 -0.82 -9.46
CA LYS A 46 -9.22 -0.70 -9.82
C LYS A 46 -10.06 -0.55 -8.55
N GLY A 47 -11.05 0.35 -8.58
CA GLY A 47 -11.94 0.58 -7.44
C GLY A 47 -11.55 1.82 -6.65
N LEU A 48 -11.35 1.66 -5.35
CA LEU A 48 -10.92 2.75 -4.46
C LEU A 48 -9.54 3.27 -4.88
N SER A 49 -9.36 4.59 -4.95
CA SER A 49 -8.06 5.17 -5.31
C SER A 49 -7.00 4.84 -4.27
N GLY A 50 -5.72 4.85 -4.64
CA GLY A 50 -4.63 4.64 -3.69
C GLY A 50 -4.63 5.67 -2.55
N LEU A 51 -4.99 6.93 -2.84
CA LEU A 51 -5.10 7.98 -1.82
C LEU A 51 -6.26 7.72 -0.85
N ASP A 52 -7.42 7.34 -1.36
CA ASP A 52 -8.57 7.01 -0.50
C ASP A 52 -8.29 5.77 0.36
N THR A 53 -7.57 4.79 -0.19
CA THR A 53 -7.12 3.60 0.52
C THR A 53 -6.16 3.97 1.65
N LEU A 54 -5.16 4.81 1.38
CA LEU A 54 -4.23 5.34 2.38
C LEU A 54 -4.98 6.07 3.51
N ASN A 55 -5.90 6.98 3.16
CA ASN A 55 -6.69 7.73 4.13
C ASN A 55 -7.54 6.80 5.02
N ALA A 56 -8.17 5.78 4.43
CA ALA A 56 -8.96 4.81 5.17
C ALA A 56 -8.09 3.98 6.14
N LEU A 57 -6.93 3.48 5.68
CA LEU A 57 -5.98 2.76 6.53
C LEU A 57 -5.56 3.60 7.75
N ARG A 58 -5.23 4.89 7.53
CA ARG A 58 -4.86 5.80 8.62
C ARG A 58 -6.02 6.10 9.55
N ARG A 59 -7.23 6.28 9.03
CA ARG A 59 -8.44 6.49 9.83
C ARG A 59 -8.78 5.29 10.71
N ASP A 60 -8.53 4.08 10.21
CA ASP A 60 -8.77 2.82 10.92
C ASP A 60 -7.64 2.50 11.94
N GLY A 61 -6.62 3.37 12.04
CA GLY A 61 -5.55 3.24 13.02
C GLY A 61 -4.40 2.34 12.58
N VAL A 62 -4.31 1.97 11.30
CA VAL A 62 -3.20 1.16 10.78
C VAL A 62 -1.90 1.96 10.89
N THR A 63 -0.96 1.46 11.69
CA THR A 63 0.34 2.09 11.97
C THR A 63 1.45 1.66 11.02
N ALA A 64 1.18 0.71 10.12
CA ALA A 64 2.14 0.20 9.13
C ALA A 64 2.80 1.36 8.35
N GLN A 65 4.07 1.21 8.00
CA GLN A 65 4.71 2.09 7.03
C GLN A 65 4.10 1.84 5.65
N ILE A 66 3.62 2.89 4.97
CA ILE A 66 2.97 2.75 3.66
C ILE A 66 3.88 3.37 2.61
N ILE A 67 4.42 2.52 1.73
CA ILE A 67 5.23 2.91 0.57
C ILE A 67 4.32 2.88 -0.65
N ILE A 68 4.28 4.00 -1.35
CA ILE A 68 3.47 4.14 -2.55
C ILE A 68 4.27 3.67 -3.78
N LEU A 69 3.69 2.74 -4.53
CA LEU A 69 4.18 2.35 -5.85
C LEU A 69 3.40 3.13 -6.90
N THR A 70 4.08 4.05 -7.59
CA THR A 70 3.49 4.84 -8.68
C THR A 70 4.36 4.76 -9.92
N VAL A 71 3.70 4.80 -11.08
CA VAL A 71 4.33 5.01 -12.39
C VAL A 71 3.95 6.39 -12.95
N SER A 72 3.29 7.24 -12.15
CA SER A 72 2.82 8.56 -12.56
C SER A 72 3.87 9.65 -12.34
N ASP A 73 4.03 10.53 -13.34
CA ASP A 73 4.89 11.73 -13.31
C ASP A 73 4.16 12.98 -12.75
N SER A 74 2.91 12.87 -12.29
CA SER A 74 2.14 14.00 -11.74
C SER A 74 2.57 14.36 -10.31
N ALA A 75 3.50 15.31 -10.19
CA ALA A 75 4.01 15.80 -8.91
C ALA A 75 2.93 16.27 -7.91
N SER A 76 1.77 16.75 -8.39
CA SER A 76 0.64 17.13 -7.54
C SER A 76 0.08 15.98 -6.70
N ASP A 77 0.08 14.76 -7.26
CA ASP A 77 -0.48 13.59 -6.59
C ASP A 77 0.46 13.09 -5.50
N ILE A 78 1.77 13.32 -5.67
CA ILE A 78 2.82 12.94 -4.71
C ILE A 78 2.72 13.78 -3.43
N TYR A 79 2.50 15.09 -3.53
CA TYR A 79 2.39 15.95 -2.33
C TYR A 79 1.18 15.57 -1.47
N ALA A 80 0.03 15.31 -2.08
CA ALA A 80 -1.16 14.88 -1.35
C ALA A 80 -0.96 13.56 -0.59
N LEU A 81 -0.12 12.66 -1.11
CA LEU A 81 0.20 11.37 -0.46
C LEU A 81 1.15 11.56 0.74
N ILE A 82 2.14 12.44 0.61
CA ILE A 82 3.05 12.79 1.72
C ILE A 82 2.26 13.43 2.85
N ASP A 83 1.37 14.38 2.55
CA ASP A 83 0.51 15.02 3.55
C ASP A 83 -0.42 14.01 4.26
N ALA A 84 -0.78 12.92 3.58
CA ALA A 84 -1.57 11.82 4.12
C ALA A 84 -0.74 10.76 4.90
N GLY A 85 0.59 10.94 5.01
CA GLY A 85 1.47 10.08 5.82
C GLY A 85 2.04 8.87 5.08
N ALA A 86 2.22 8.96 3.76
CA ALA A 86 3.09 8.07 3.00
C ALA A 86 4.58 8.43 3.19
N ALA A 87 5.46 7.44 3.10
CA ALA A 87 6.92 7.60 3.20
C ALA A 87 7.65 6.90 2.05
#